data_AF-A0A848LU02-F1
#
_entry.id   AF-A0A848LU02-F1
#
_cell.length_a   1.000
_cell.length_b   1.000
_cell.length_c   1.000
_cell.angle_alpha   90.00
_cell.angle_beta   90.00
_cell.angle_gamma   90.00
#
_symmetry.space_group_name_H-M   'P 1'
#
loop_
_entity.id
_entity.type
_entity.pdbx_description
1 polymer ?
#
loop_
_entity_poly.entity_id
_entity_poly.type
_entity_poly.pdbx_seq_one_letter_code
_entity_poly.pdbx_strand_id
1 'polypeptide(L)'
;MVRTSLPAELDEDAVAEYRALHEDILRRWREGVHEGFAWLAQRGVEELALWYVGGVLIKGAGFLAVRGGGIVLKALRRGKEAAAGWLRTMLTRLPGGEKRAFERLWAKVQLEGEKALSAGEREELRALMARIEQLATTPLTPHEKTELRKKAREFYKSQNRHLVSVMDSHPEDWPVHHRRPLQYAHLFPVEDINAGSNLALVEVSIHHRINRLWDWFRQARPQATADDVLKAAGIIDGRFGPWYHRVTQVPPPAKTLEGAENAALEVLKRVFPGPR
;
A
#
# COMPACT_ATOMS: atom_id res chain seq x y z
N MET A 1 38.44 2.17 -3.40
CA MET A 1 37.52 1.02 -3.49
C MET A 1 36.60 1.05 -2.28
N VAL A 2 35.37 1.52 -2.44
CA VAL A 2 34.36 1.46 -1.37
C VAL A 2 33.69 0.10 -1.48
N ARG A 3 33.99 -0.79 -0.53
CA ARG A 3 33.13 -1.97 -0.27
C ARG A 3 31.81 -1.42 0.27
N THR A 4 30.80 -1.35 -0.59
CA THR A 4 29.41 -1.23 -0.14
C THR A 4 29.07 -2.54 0.57
N SER A 5 29.19 -2.54 1.89
CA SER A 5 28.65 -3.58 2.74
C SER A 5 27.15 -3.73 2.46
N LEU A 6 26.71 -4.98 2.30
CA LEU A 6 25.31 -5.37 2.21
C LEU A 6 24.51 -4.73 3.36
N PRO A 7 23.21 -4.40 3.16
CA PRO A 7 22.37 -3.84 4.21
C PRO A 7 22.40 -4.75 5.44
N ALA A 8 22.57 -4.15 6.62
CA ALA A 8 22.48 -4.81 7.90
C ALA A 8 21.20 -5.66 7.98
N GLU A 9 21.40 -6.94 8.30
CA GLU A 9 20.42 -7.99 8.62
C GLU A 9 19.11 -7.93 7.82
N LEU A 10 19.11 -8.64 6.70
CA LEU A 10 17.89 -9.10 6.05
C LEU A 10 17.07 -9.88 7.09
N ASP A 11 15.80 -9.52 7.27
CA ASP A 11 14.82 -10.24 8.08
C ASP A 11 14.87 -11.75 7.74
N GLU A 12 15.41 -12.57 8.64
CA GLU A 12 15.64 -13.99 8.42
C GLU A 12 14.33 -14.73 8.12
N ASP A 13 13.22 -14.28 8.71
CA ASP A 13 11.90 -14.82 8.46
C ASP A 13 11.43 -14.51 7.04
N ALA A 14 11.75 -13.33 6.51
CA ALA A 14 11.46 -12.97 5.12
C ALA A 14 12.25 -13.84 4.14
N VAL A 15 13.51 -14.12 4.46
CA VAL A 15 14.39 -14.97 3.66
C VAL A 15 13.91 -16.42 3.69
N ALA A 16 13.53 -16.93 4.85
CA ALA A 16 12.99 -18.27 5.02
C ALA A 16 11.65 -18.45 4.31
N GLU A 17 10.72 -17.49 4.47
CA GLU A 17 9.42 -17.50 3.80
C GLU A 17 9.57 -17.39 2.28
N TYR A 18 10.44 -16.50 1.79
CA TYR A 18 10.75 -16.46 0.36
C TYR A 18 11.35 -17.77 -0.11
N ARG A 19 12.29 -18.39 0.62
CA ARG A 19 12.90 -19.66 0.20
C ARG A 19 11.86 -20.77 0.15
N ALA A 20 11.02 -20.90 1.17
CA ALA A 20 9.94 -21.91 1.20
C ALA A 20 8.94 -21.69 0.05
N LEU A 21 8.56 -20.45 -0.19
CA LEU A 21 7.71 -20.07 -1.32
C LEU A 21 8.40 -20.41 -2.65
N HIS A 22 9.63 -19.93 -2.85
CA HIS A 22 10.47 -20.16 -4.04
C HIS A 22 10.68 -21.65 -4.32
N GLU A 23 10.91 -22.46 -3.28
CA GLU A 23 11.03 -23.91 -3.37
C GLU A 23 9.70 -24.58 -3.74
N ASP A 24 8.58 -24.19 -3.14
CA ASP A 24 7.24 -24.68 -3.51
C ASP A 24 6.93 -24.40 -4.99
N ILE A 25 7.35 -23.25 -5.48
CA ILE A 25 7.18 -22.83 -6.87
C ILE A 25 8.07 -23.65 -7.81
N LEU A 26 9.37 -23.72 -7.52
CA LEU A 26 10.31 -24.50 -8.33
C LEU A 26 9.96 -25.98 -8.31
N ARG A 27 9.41 -26.48 -7.20
CA ARG A 27 8.88 -27.83 -7.07
C ARG A 27 7.65 -28.00 -7.97
N ARG A 28 6.63 -27.15 -7.87
CA ARG A 28 5.42 -27.24 -8.72
C ARG A 28 5.70 -27.01 -10.20
N TRP A 29 6.67 -26.16 -10.52
CA TRP A 29 7.16 -25.93 -11.88
C TRP A 29 7.82 -27.19 -12.45
N ARG A 30 8.67 -27.86 -11.66
CA ARG A 30 9.24 -29.18 -12.01
C ARG A 30 8.19 -30.29 -12.08
N GLU A 31 7.15 -30.22 -11.26
CA GLU A 31 6.13 -31.26 -11.13
C GLU A 31 5.01 -31.17 -12.18
N GLY A 32 4.83 -30.08 -12.96
CA GLY A 32 3.67 -30.08 -13.86
C GLY A 32 3.35 -28.96 -14.85
N VAL A 33 4.23 -28.06 -15.31
CA VAL A 33 3.78 -27.03 -16.29
C VAL A 33 4.81 -26.69 -17.37
N HIS A 34 4.54 -27.14 -18.60
CA HIS A 34 5.21 -26.69 -19.84
C HIS A 34 4.76 -25.28 -20.31
N GLU A 35 3.79 -24.66 -19.63
CA GLU A 35 3.28 -23.31 -19.91
C GLU A 35 3.19 -22.46 -18.63
N GLY A 36 4.34 -22.04 -18.08
CA GLY A 36 4.44 -21.33 -16.79
C GLY A 36 3.53 -20.08 -16.66
N PHE A 37 3.04 -19.56 -17.78
CA PHE A 37 2.07 -18.45 -17.86
C PHE A 37 0.67 -18.79 -17.34
N ALA A 38 0.16 -19.99 -17.61
CA ALA A 38 -1.17 -20.39 -17.14
C ALA A 38 -1.21 -20.55 -15.61
N TRP A 39 -0.08 -21.00 -15.04
CA TRP A 39 0.11 -21.15 -13.61
C TRP A 39 0.27 -19.80 -12.88
N LEU A 40 0.95 -18.81 -13.50
CA LEU A 40 1.01 -17.43 -12.99
C LEU A 40 -0.33 -16.71 -13.06
N ALA A 41 -1.12 -16.95 -14.11
CA ALA A 41 -2.46 -16.37 -14.25
C ALA A 41 -3.44 -16.83 -13.16
N GLN A 42 -3.20 -18.00 -12.55
CA GLN A 42 -3.96 -18.51 -11.41
C GLN A 42 -3.56 -17.87 -10.07
N ARG A 43 -2.41 -17.19 -10.02
CA ARG A 43 -1.82 -16.62 -8.80
C ARG A 43 -2.09 -15.11 -8.78
N GLY A 44 -2.64 -14.61 -7.67
CA GLY A 44 -3.02 -13.20 -7.54
C GLY A 44 -1.82 -12.25 -7.41
N VAL A 45 -2.09 -10.95 -7.57
CA VAL A 45 -1.12 -9.84 -7.39
C VAL A 45 -0.39 -9.90 -6.05
N GLU A 46 -1.01 -10.49 -5.03
CA GLU A 46 -0.44 -10.63 -3.69
C GLU A 46 0.78 -11.54 -3.65
N GLU A 47 0.72 -12.66 -4.34
CA GLU A 47 1.79 -13.63 -4.35
C GLU A 47 2.97 -13.14 -5.18
N LEU A 48 2.70 -12.49 -6.33
CA LEU A 48 3.72 -11.83 -7.12
C LEU A 48 4.45 -10.72 -6.36
N ALA A 49 3.74 -9.98 -5.49
CA ALA A 49 4.36 -8.94 -4.67
C ALA A 49 5.33 -9.50 -3.63
N LEU A 50 5.00 -10.62 -2.99
CA LEU A 50 5.89 -11.32 -2.06
C LEU A 50 7.14 -11.87 -2.78
N TRP A 51 6.97 -12.42 -3.99
CA TRP A 51 8.09 -12.90 -4.80
C TRP A 51 9.01 -11.79 -5.25
N TYR A 52 8.43 -10.65 -5.60
CA TYR A 52 9.19 -9.47 -5.94
C TYR A 52 10.06 -9.03 -4.78
N VAL A 53 9.46 -8.85 -3.61
CA VAL A 53 10.17 -8.40 -2.42
C VAL A 53 11.30 -9.37 -2.06
N GLY A 54 11.00 -10.66 -1.92
CA GLY A 54 12.03 -11.64 -1.57
C GLY A 54 13.07 -11.85 -2.67
N GLY A 55 12.67 -11.79 -3.94
CA GLY A 55 13.56 -11.94 -5.08
C GLY A 55 14.53 -10.78 -5.23
N VAL A 56 14.09 -9.55 -4.95
CA VAL A 56 14.99 -8.41 -4.86
C VAL A 56 15.91 -8.52 -3.65
N LEU A 57 15.42 -8.94 -2.49
CA LEU A 57 16.26 -9.08 -1.29
C LEU A 57 17.38 -10.14 -1.48
N ILE A 58 17.11 -11.21 -2.22
CA ILE A 58 18.04 -12.35 -2.37
C ILE A 58 18.90 -12.25 -3.63
N LYS A 59 18.38 -11.73 -4.74
CA LYS A 59 19.07 -11.68 -6.03
C LYS A 59 19.45 -10.24 -6.47
N GLY A 60 19.09 -9.22 -5.69
CA GLY A 60 18.93 -7.84 -6.18
C GLY A 60 20.15 -6.94 -6.33
N ALA A 61 21.38 -7.46 -6.40
CA ALA A 61 22.52 -6.59 -6.71
C ALA A 61 22.54 -6.12 -8.19
N GLY A 62 22.03 -6.93 -9.13
CA GLY A 62 22.14 -6.64 -10.58
C GLY A 62 21.06 -5.68 -11.12
N PHE A 63 19.82 -5.84 -10.67
CA PHE A 63 18.66 -5.20 -11.30
C PHE A 63 18.30 -3.82 -10.71
N LEU A 64 18.50 -3.60 -9.41
CA LEU A 64 18.24 -2.30 -8.74
C LEU A 64 19.37 -1.26 -8.94
N ALA A 65 20.48 -1.64 -9.56
CA ALA A 65 21.63 -0.76 -9.76
C ALA A 65 21.41 0.32 -10.85
N VAL A 66 20.27 0.30 -11.55
CA VAL A 66 19.95 1.25 -12.62
C VAL A 66 19.11 2.40 -12.08
N ARG A 67 19.47 3.64 -12.48
CA ARG A 67 18.78 4.91 -12.15
C ARG A 67 17.27 4.74 -12.00
N GLY A 68 16.73 5.06 -10.82
CA GLY A 68 15.29 4.93 -10.53
C GLY A 68 14.90 3.65 -9.79
N GLY A 69 15.73 3.19 -8.84
CA GLY A 69 15.37 2.18 -7.83
C GLY A 69 15.27 2.76 -6.41
N GLY A 70 15.22 4.08 -6.28
CA GLY A 70 15.35 4.76 -4.99
C GLY A 70 14.12 4.61 -4.10
N ILE A 71 12.92 4.62 -4.69
CA ILE A 71 11.66 4.44 -3.96
C ILE A 71 11.48 2.97 -3.62
N VAL A 72 11.74 2.10 -4.59
CA VAL A 72 11.68 0.64 -4.42
C VAL A 72 12.60 0.20 -3.28
N LEU A 73 13.86 0.65 -3.27
CA LEU A 73 14.81 0.30 -2.22
C LEU A 73 14.38 0.84 -0.86
N LYS A 74 13.82 2.06 -0.80
CA LYS A 74 13.28 2.62 0.44
C LYS A 74 12.06 1.85 0.93
N ALA A 75 11.17 1.41 0.04
CA ALA A 75 10.02 0.59 0.40
C ALA A 75 10.47 -0.77 0.96
N LEU A 76 11.46 -1.41 0.33
CA LEU A 76 12.06 -2.67 0.81
C LEU A 76 12.67 -2.55 2.21
N ARG A 77 13.33 -1.42 2.51
CA ARG A 77 13.87 -1.13 3.85
C ARG A 77 12.83 -1.00 4.95
N ARG A 78 11.53 -0.90 4.62
CA ARG A 78 10.44 -0.86 5.60
C ARG A 78 9.95 -2.24 6.02
N GLY A 79 10.56 -3.30 5.50
CA GLY A 79 10.21 -4.68 5.81
C GLY A 79 9.30 -5.31 4.74
N LYS A 80 9.20 -6.64 4.80
CA LYS A 80 8.60 -7.47 3.75
C LYS A 80 7.14 -7.14 3.47
N GLU A 81 6.33 -7.02 4.53
CA GLU A 81 4.89 -6.80 4.43
C GLU A 81 4.58 -5.42 3.86
N ALA A 82 5.31 -4.40 4.34
CA ALA A 82 5.18 -3.03 3.86
C ALA A 82 5.57 -2.90 2.39
N ALA A 83 6.67 -3.56 1.98
CA ALA A 83 7.11 -3.55 0.59
C ALA A 83 6.15 -4.31 -0.33
N ALA A 84 5.60 -5.44 0.12
CA ALA A 84 4.62 -6.20 -0.65
C ALA A 84 3.32 -5.41 -0.81
N GLY A 85 2.83 -4.78 0.25
CA GLY A 85 1.66 -3.89 0.21
C GLY A 85 1.85 -2.68 -0.69
N TRP A 86 3.01 -2.04 -0.61
CA TRP A 86 3.40 -0.95 -1.51
C TRP A 86 3.37 -1.39 -2.98
N LEU A 87 3.95 -2.54 -3.30
CA LEU A 87 3.96 -3.04 -4.67
C LEU A 87 2.56 -3.44 -5.13
N ARG A 88 1.73 -4.08 -4.30
CA ARG A 88 0.31 -4.36 -4.63
C ARG A 88 -0.42 -3.07 -5.00
N THR A 89 -0.18 -2.00 -4.26
CA THR A 89 -0.73 -0.67 -4.57
C THR A 89 -0.24 -0.21 -5.94
N MET A 90 1.06 -0.24 -6.22
CA MET A 90 1.60 0.22 -7.51
C MET A 90 1.11 -0.62 -8.69
N LEU A 91 1.04 -1.94 -8.56
CA LEU A 91 0.53 -2.83 -9.61
C LEU A 91 -0.96 -2.61 -9.90
N THR A 92 -1.73 -2.08 -8.95
CA THR A 92 -3.13 -1.66 -9.17
C THR A 92 -3.23 -0.47 -10.11
N ARG A 93 -2.18 0.34 -10.18
CA ARG A 93 -2.12 1.59 -10.93
C ARG A 93 -1.56 1.42 -12.34
N LEU A 94 -0.91 0.29 -12.61
CA LEU A 94 -0.45 -0.03 -13.95
C LEU A 94 -1.64 -0.38 -14.86
N PRO A 95 -1.69 0.14 -16.10
CA PRO A 95 -2.58 -0.36 -17.13
C PRO A 95 -2.46 -1.88 -17.28
N GLY A 96 -3.55 -2.56 -17.67
CA GLY A 96 -3.59 -4.02 -17.75
C GLY A 96 -2.50 -4.64 -18.64
N GLY A 97 -2.09 -3.96 -19.70
CA GLY A 97 -0.96 -4.39 -20.56
C GLY A 97 0.39 -4.31 -19.83
N GLU A 98 0.69 -3.17 -19.23
CA GLU A 98 1.94 -2.94 -18.47
C GLU A 98 2.04 -3.87 -17.26
N LYS A 99 0.92 -4.07 -16.54
CA LYS A 99 0.84 -4.99 -15.42
C LYS A 99 1.19 -6.42 -15.85
N ARG A 100 0.57 -6.93 -16.92
CA ARG A 100 0.86 -8.27 -17.44
C ARG A 100 2.30 -8.41 -17.93
N ALA A 101 2.84 -7.38 -18.57
CA ALA A 101 4.24 -7.36 -19.00
C ALA A 101 5.18 -7.44 -17.80
N PHE A 102 4.92 -6.66 -16.75
CA PHE A 102 5.67 -6.72 -15.50
C PHE A 102 5.60 -8.11 -14.87
N GLU A 103 4.40 -8.66 -14.70
CA GLU A 103 4.17 -9.98 -14.11
C GLU A 103 4.94 -11.07 -14.87
N ARG A 104 4.85 -11.06 -16.20
CA ARG A 104 5.58 -11.97 -17.09
C ARG A 104 7.09 -11.89 -16.90
N LEU A 105 7.65 -10.68 -17.08
CA LEU A 105 9.09 -10.47 -17.09
C LEU A 105 9.69 -10.76 -15.72
N TRP A 106 8.98 -10.35 -14.67
CA TRP A 106 9.39 -10.60 -13.31
C TRP A 106 9.39 -12.08 -12.97
N ALA A 107 8.35 -12.82 -13.37
CA ALA A 107 8.31 -14.26 -13.14
C ALA A 107 9.45 -14.99 -13.86
N LYS A 108 9.77 -14.59 -15.10
CA LYS A 108 10.93 -15.11 -15.84
C LYS A 108 12.24 -14.88 -15.08
N VAL A 109 12.45 -13.69 -14.52
CA VAL A 109 13.61 -13.40 -13.65
C VAL A 109 13.65 -14.31 -12.43
N GLN A 110 12.49 -14.57 -11.80
CA GLN A 110 12.44 -15.40 -10.61
C GLN A 110 12.77 -16.86 -10.91
N LEU A 111 12.20 -17.42 -11.97
CA LEU A 111 12.29 -18.84 -12.32
C LEU A 111 13.60 -19.19 -13.02
N GLU A 112 14.03 -18.35 -13.98
CA GLU A 112 15.15 -18.66 -14.89
C GLU A 112 16.38 -17.80 -14.61
N GLY A 113 16.24 -16.76 -13.77
CA GLY A 113 17.29 -15.80 -13.47
C GLY A 113 17.35 -14.64 -14.47
N GLU A 114 17.99 -13.54 -14.08
CA GLU A 114 18.10 -12.31 -14.89
C GLU A 114 18.74 -12.55 -16.27
N LYS A 115 19.70 -13.48 -16.35
CA LYS A 115 20.40 -13.81 -17.60
C LYS A 115 19.48 -14.39 -18.68
N ALA A 116 18.33 -14.94 -18.30
CA ALA A 116 17.34 -15.47 -19.23
C ALA A 116 16.57 -14.36 -19.98
N LEU A 117 16.56 -13.14 -19.47
CA LEU A 117 15.99 -12.01 -20.18
C LEU A 117 16.86 -11.65 -21.39
N SER A 118 16.25 -11.47 -22.55
CA SER A 118 16.85 -10.82 -23.72
C SER A 118 17.16 -9.34 -23.44
N ALA A 119 17.92 -8.69 -24.32
CA ALA A 119 18.22 -7.27 -24.18
C ALA A 119 16.97 -6.39 -24.16
N GLY A 120 15.98 -6.68 -25.03
CA GLY A 120 14.71 -5.97 -25.08
C GLY A 120 13.84 -6.18 -23.84
N GLU A 121 13.76 -7.42 -23.35
CA GLU A 121 13.01 -7.74 -22.12
C GLU A 121 13.61 -7.08 -20.87
N ARG A 122 14.94 -6.97 -20.79
CA ARG A 122 15.59 -6.22 -19.70
C ARG A 122 15.24 -4.74 -19.75
N GLU A 123 15.22 -4.15 -20.94
CA GLU A 123 14.86 -2.75 -21.11
C GLU A 123 13.38 -2.50 -20.79
N GLU A 124 12.48 -3.38 -21.25
CA GLU A 124 11.05 -3.34 -20.91
C GLU A 124 10.83 -3.42 -19.40
N LEU A 125 11.50 -4.35 -18.71
CA LEU A 125 11.38 -4.49 -17.26
C LEU A 125 11.91 -3.26 -16.51
N ARG A 126 13.01 -2.65 -16.96
CA ARG A 126 13.53 -1.39 -16.40
C ARG A 126 12.56 -0.23 -16.62
N ALA A 127 11.97 -0.11 -17.80
CA ALA A 127 10.98 0.92 -18.10
C ALA A 127 9.74 0.78 -17.20
N LEU A 128 9.25 -0.45 -17.00
CA LEU A 128 8.13 -0.73 -16.10
C LEU A 128 8.47 -0.38 -14.64
N MET A 129 9.69 -0.65 -14.19
CA MET A 129 10.16 -0.25 -12.86
C MET A 129 10.21 1.27 -12.68
N ALA A 130 10.77 1.99 -13.65
CA ALA A 130 10.78 3.44 -13.64
C ALA A 130 9.35 4.02 -13.64
N ARG A 131 8.43 3.38 -14.37
CA ARG A 131 7.01 3.72 -14.36
C ARG A 131 6.36 3.50 -13.00
N ILE A 132 6.65 2.39 -12.32
CA ILE A 132 6.20 2.11 -10.95
C ILE A 132 6.70 3.19 -9.98
N GLU A 133 7.98 3.59 -10.05
CA GLU A 133 8.52 4.66 -9.22
C GLU A 133 7.85 6.00 -9.50
N GLN A 134 7.63 6.33 -10.78
CA GLN A 134 6.92 7.54 -11.17
C GLN A 134 5.51 7.55 -10.57
N LEU A 135 4.77 6.45 -10.69
CA LEU A 135 3.41 6.34 -10.14
C LEU A 135 3.42 6.63 -8.64
N ALA A 136 4.38 6.12 -7.87
CA ALA A 136 4.45 6.35 -6.42
C ALA A 136 4.45 7.85 -6.01
N THR A 137 4.85 8.75 -6.91
CA THR A 137 4.91 10.21 -6.67
C THR A 137 3.81 11.02 -7.36
N THR A 138 2.89 10.38 -8.09
CA THR A 138 1.79 11.06 -8.78
C THR A 138 0.46 10.90 -8.07
N PRO A 139 -0.42 11.93 -8.08
CA PRO A 139 -1.76 11.83 -7.51
C PRO A 139 -2.59 10.70 -8.14
N LEU A 140 -3.42 10.06 -7.31
CA LEU A 140 -4.36 9.03 -7.76
C LEU A 140 -5.53 9.64 -8.54
N THR A 141 -5.84 9.04 -9.69
CA THR A 141 -7.07 9.27 -10.45
C THR A 141 -8.31 8.78 -9.69
N PRO A 142 -9.53 9.24 -10.05
CA PRO A 142 -10.76 8.73 -9.44
C PRO A 142 -10.92 7.22 -9.56
N HIS A 143 -10.54 6.64 -10.71
CA HIS A 143 -10.59 5.19 -10.94
C HIS A 143 -9.64 4.43 -10.00
N GLU A 144 -8.37 4.86 -9.89
CA GLU A 144 -7.41 4.24 -8.98
C GLU A 144 -7.88 4.31 -7.52
N LYS A 145 -8.46 5.45 -7.09
CA LYS A 145 -9.03 5.57 -5.74
C LYS A 145 -10.15 4.56 -5.49
N THR A 146 -11.02 4.32 -6.46
CA THR A 146 -12.10 3.33 -6.35
C THR A 146 -11.55 1.91 -6.22
N GLU A 147 -10.60 1.53 -7.08
CA GLU A 147 -9.99 0.20 -7.02
C GLU A 147 -9.20 -0.01 -5.71
N LEU A 148 -8.49 1.01 -5.24
CA LEU A 148 -7.78 0.95 -3.97
C LEU A 148 -8.71 0.84 -2.77
N ARG A 149 -9.89 1.46 -2.79
CA ARG A 149 -10.91 1.31 -1.73
C ARG A 149 -11.50 -0.10 -1.70
N LYS A 150 -11.76 -0.71 -2.87
CA LYS A 150 -12.21 -2.12 -2.94
C LYS A 150 -11.17 -3.04 -2.29
N LYS A 151 -9.90 -2.90 -2.69
CA LYS A 151 -8.79 -3.68 -2.12
C LYS A 151 -8.56 -3.42 -0.63
N ALA A 152 -8.69 -2.17 -0.19
CA ALA A 152 -8.60 -1.83 1.23
C ALA A 152 -9.68 -2.55 2.04
N ARG A 153 -10.90 -2.61 1.51
CA ARG A 153 -12.02 -3.33 2.15
C ARG A 153 -11.77 -4.83 2.22
N GLU A 154 -11.29 -5.44 1.14
CA GLU A 154 -10.93 -6.87 1.09
C GLU A 154 -9.80 -7.20 2.08
N PHE A 155 -8.74 -6.40 2.08
CA PHE A 155 -7.62 -6.55 3.01
C PHE A 155 -8.09 -6.37 4.47
N TYR A 156 -8.91 -5.36 4.74
CA TYR A 156 -9.42 -5.11 6.08
C TYR A 156 -10.27 -6.28 6.59
N LYS A 157 -11.12 -6.88 5.73
CA LYS A 157 -11.88 -8.09 6.04
C LYS A 157 -10.98 -9.29 6.34
N SER A 158 -9.86 -9.44 5.61
CA SER A 158 -8.96 -10.57 5.81
C SER A 158 -8.29 -10.54 7.19
N GLN A 159 -7.99 -9.33 7.69
CA GLN A 159 -7.41 -9.08 9.00
C GLN A 159 -8.44 -9.04 10.14
N ASN A 160 -9.69 -8.66 9.86
CA ASN A 160 -10.74 -8.46 10.86
C ASN A 160 -11.93 -9.39 10.61
N ARG A 161 -11.69 -10.71 10.62
CA ARG A 161 -12.70 -11.72 10.30
C ARG A 161 -13.98 -11.62 11.14
N HIS A 162 -13.86 -11.20 12.40
CA HIS A 162 -14.98 -10.97 13.30
C HIS A 162 -15.91 -9.82 12.89
N LEU A 163 -15.46 -8.90 12.03
CA LEU A 163 -16.26 -7.76 11.53
C LEU A 163 -16.91 -8.03 10.16
N VAL A 164 -16.57 -9.13 9.49
CA VAL A 164 -17.01 -9.42 8.11
C VAL A 164 -18.53 -9.44 8.00
N SER A 165 -19.22 -10.07 8.95
CA SER A 165 -20.69 -10.14 8.93
C SER A 165 -21.32 -8.74 8.94
N VAL A 166 -20.85 -7.86 9.81
CA VAL A 166 -21.38 -6.47 9.91
C VAL A 166 -21.07 -5.69 8.65
N MET A 167 -19.84 -5.80 8.15
CA MET A 167 -19.43 -5.15 6.92
C MET A 167 -20.31 -5.58 5.74
N ASP A 168 -20.62 -6.87 5.59
CA ASP A 168 -21.35 -7.39 4.43
C ASP A 168 -22.86 -7.25 4.51
N SER A 169 -23.43 -7.30 5.72
CA SER A 169 -24.85 -7.01 5.91
C SER A 169 -25.17 -5.52 5.73
N HIS A 170 -24.25 -4.63 6.08
CA HIS A 170 -24.46 -3.17 6.07
C HIS A 170 -23.25 -2.42 5.50
N PRO A 171 -22.94 -2.58 4.19
CA PRO A 171 -21.71 -2.06 3.60
C PRO A 171 -21.62 -0.52 3.60
N GLU A 172 -22.76 0.17 3.48
CA GLU A 172 -22.83 1.63 3.49
C GLU A 172 -22.74 2.23 4.90
N ASP A 173 -23.25 1.50 5.91
CA ASP A 173 -23.23 1.97 7.30
C ASP A 173 -21.85 1.80 7.94
N TRP A 174 -21.04 0.87 7.42
CA TRP A 174 -19.71 0.52 7.94
C TRP A 174 -18.64 0.58 6.85
N PRO A 175 -18.30 1.78 6.33
CA PRO A 175 -17.20 1.95 5.41
C PRO A 175 -15.83 1.71 6.07
N VAL A 176 -14.88 1.23 5.26
CA VAL A 176 -13.46 1.27 5.62
C VAL A 176 -12.92 2.64 5.24
N HIS A 177 -12.48 3.39 6.24
CA HIS A 177 -11.94 4.73 6.13
C HIS A 177 -10.41 4.69 6.06
N HIS A 178 -9.84 5.43 5.10
CA HIS A 178 -8.41 5.74 5.09
C HIS A 178 -8.12 6.92 6.01
N ARG A 179 -7.41 6.67 7.12
CA ARG A 179 -7.05 7.69 8.13
C ARG A 179 -6.30 8.86 7.51
N ARG A 180 -5.39 8.59 6.56
CA ARG A 180 -4.86 9.57 5.61
C ARG A 180 -5.57 9.41 4.27
N PRO A 181 -6.27 10.45 3.77
CA PRO A 181 -7.01 10.37 2.52
C PRO A 181 -6.13 10.00 1.33
N LEU A 182 -6.66 9.15 0.45
CA LEU A 182 -5.98 8.71 -0.79
C LEU A 182 -5.54 9.86 -1.70
N GLN A 183 -6.15 11.04 -1.61
CA GLN A 183 -5.71 12.22 -2.36
C GLN A 183 -4.25 12.62 -2.06
N TYR A 184 -3.76 12.32 -0.86
CA TYR A 184 -2.39 12.64 -0.42
C TYR A 184 -1.42 11.47 -0.56
N ALA A 185 -1.83 10.34 -1.16
CA ALA A 185 -0.99 9.15 -1.33
C ALA A 185 0.39 9.45 -1.96
N HIS A 186 0.43 10.36 -2.93
CA HIS A 186 1.63 10.79 -3.63
C HIS A 186 2.68 11.49 -2.74
N LEU A 187 2.29 11.98 -1.57
CA LEU A 187 3.21 12.57 -0.58
C LEU A 187 3.95 11.50 0.24
N PHE A 188 3.53 10.23 0.15
CA PHE A 188 4.07 9.10 0.91
C PHE A 188 4.53 7.97 -0.03
N PRO A 189 5.52 8.22 -0.93
CA PRO A 189 5.83 7.34 -2.05
C PRO A 189 6.35 5.95 -1.68
N VAL A 190 6.75 5.76 -0.42
CA VAL A 190 7.33 4.50 0.09
C VAL A 190 6.37 3.75 1.01
N GLU A 191 5.15 4.25 1.22
CA GLU A 191 4.18 3.65 2.13
C GLU A 191 3.16 2.81 1.39
N ASP A 192 2.73 1.71 2.03
CA ASP A 192 1.49 1.04 1.64
C ASP A 192 0.30 1.87 2.16
N ILE A 193 -0.38 2.55 1.24
CA ILE A 193 -1.55 3.38 1.55
C ILE A 193 -2.75 2.55 2.04
N ASN A 194 -2.76 1.25 1.77
CA ASN A 194 -3.77 0.29 2.24
C ASN A 194 -3.28 -0.52 3.44
N ALA A 195 -2.15 -0.17 4.06
CA ALA A 195 -1.69 -0.80 5.29
C ALA A 195 -2.76 -0.70 6.38
N GLY A 196 -2.90 -1.74 7.20
CA GLY A 196 -3.91 -1.79 8.27
C GLY A 196 -3.80 -0.61 9.23
N SER A 197 -2.59 -0.08 9.47
CA SER A 197 -2.37 1.11 10.29
C SER A 197 -2.99 2.39 9.72
N ASN A 198 -3.24 2.46 8.41
CA ASN A 198 -3.92 3.57 7.75
C ASN A 198 -5.42 3.32 7.53
N LEU A 199 -5.96 2.17 7.94
CA LEU A 199 -7.36 1.81 7.74
C LEU A 199 -8.11 1.75 9.07
N ALA A 200 -9.37 2.16 9.05
CA ALA A 200 -10.28 2.01 10.19
C ALA A 200 -11.69 1.68 9.69
N LEU A 201 -12.37 0.72 10.32
CA LEU A 201 -13.82 0.60 10.17
C LEU A 201 -14.48 1.66 11.05
N VAL A 202 -15.39 2.44 10.48
CA VAL A 202 -16.14 3.47 11.21
C VAL A 202 -17.60 3.41 10.79
N GLU A 203 -18.50 3.82 11.69
CA GLU A 203 -19.90 4.02 11.34
C GLU A 203 -20.06 5.27 10.45
N VAL A 204 -21.06 5.27 9.56
CA VAL A 204 -21.22 6.27 8.50
C VAL A 204 -21.34 7.71 9.03
N SER A 205 -22.00 7.95 10.18
CA SER A 205 -22.09 9.28 10.76
C SER A 205 -20.71 9.80 11.22
N ILE A 206 -19.86 8.91 11.76
CA ILE A 206 -18.46 9.22 12.10
C ILE A 206 -17.65 9.50 10.83
N HIS A 207 -17.82 8.68 9.79
CA HIS A 207 -17.17 8.87 8.50
C HIS A 207 -17.45 10.26 7.91
N HIS A 208 -18.71 10.71 7.94
CA HIS A 208 -19.09 12.05 7.48
C HIS A 208 -18.44 13.18 8.29
N ARG A 209 -18.34 13.03 9.62
CA ARG A 209 -17.68 14.03 10.49
C ARG A 209 -16.19 14.14 10.18
N ILE A 210 -15.51 13.01 10.03
CA ILE A 210 -14.09 12.99 9.66
C ILE A 210 -13.87 13.63 8.28
N ASN A 211 -14.75 13.36 7.31
CA ASN A 211 -14.65 13.97 5.98
C ASN A 211 -14.77 15.48 6.03
N ARG A 212 -15.66 16.05 6.86
CA ARG A 212 -15.76 17.52 7.02
C ARG A 212 -14.46 18.15 7.52
N LEU A 213 -13.75 17.50 8.44
CA LEU A 213 -12.46 17.98 8.94
C LEU A 213 -11.37 17.93 7.85
N TRP A 214 -11.34 16.87 7.06
CA TRP A 214 -10.45 16.77 5.90
C TRP A 214 -10.79 17.77 4.80
N ASP A 215 -12.07 18.04 4.57
CA ASP A 215 -12.53 19.03 3.59
C ASP A 215 -12.13 20.45 4.02
N TRP A 216 -12.30 20.78 5.29
CA TRP A 216 -11.80 22.04 5.85
C TRP A 216 -10.28 22.15 5.73
N PHE A 217 -9.53 21.11 6.12
CA PHE A 217 -8.07 21.11 6.00
C PHE A 217 -7.62 21.33 4.55
N ARG A 218 -8.30 20.69 3.59
CA ARG A 218 -8.01 20.85 2.16
C ARG A 218 -8.18 22.29 1.69
N GLN A 219 -9.20 22.99 2.18
CA GLN A 219 -9.42 24.40 1.87
C GLN A 219 -8.35 25.30 2.50
N ALA A 220 -7.96 25.02 3.75
CA ALA A 220 -6.94 25.79 4.46
C ALA A 220 -5.51 25.53 3.93
N ARG A 221 -5.26 24.36 3.33
CA ARG A 221 -3.96 23.90 2.84
C ARG A 221 -4.10 23.23 1.46
N PRO A 222 -4.36 24.00 0.38
CA PRO A 222 -4.49 23.46 -0.97
C PRO A 222 -3.18 22.84 -1.49
N GLN A 223 -2.03 23.28 -0.96
CA GLN A 223 -0.68 22.78 -1.29
C GLN A 223 -0.04 22.09 -0.07
N ALA A 224 -0.79 21.21 0.60
CA ALA A 224 -0.33 20.52 1.80
C ALA A 224 0.96 19.71 1.55
N THR A 225 1.91 19.82 2.48
CA THR A 225 3.10 18.96 2.53
C THR A 225 2.81 17.64 3.22
N ALA A 226 3.73 16.67 3.14
CA ALA A 226 3.61 15.40 3.87
C ALA A 226 3.46 15.62 5.39
N ASP A 227 4.23 16.56 5.94
CA ASP A 227 4.20 16.91 7.37
C ASP A 227 2.86 17.54 7.77
N ASP A 228 2.27 18.39 6.91
CA ASP A 228 0.93 18.94 7.14
C ASP A 228 -0.11 17.82 7.24
N VAL A 229 -0.06 16.85 6.30
CA VAL A 229 -1.00 15.72 6.27
C VAL A 229 -0.81 14.81 7.49
N LEU A 230 0.43 14.51 7.89
CA LEU A 230 0.71 13.72 9.09
C LEU A 230 0.18 14.41 10.35
N LYS A 231 0.40 15.73 10.46
CA LYS A 231 -0.07 16.50 11.60
C LYS A 231 -1.60 16.61 11.65
N ALA A 232 -2.24 16.83 10.50
CA ALA A 232 -3.70 16.83 10.39
C ALA A 232 -4.29 15.46 10.76
N ALA A 233 -3.72 14.37 10.24
CA ALA A 233 -4.12 13.00 10.59
C ALA A 233 -3.99 12.76 12.10
N GLY A 234 -2.86 13.13 12.71
CA GLY A 234 -2.66 12.99 14.16
C GLY A 234 -3.69 13.75 15.00
N ILE A 235 -4.11 14.94 14.57
CA ILE A 235 -5.17 15.71 15.24
C ILE A 235 -6.52 15.00 15.14
N ILE A 236 -6.90 14.54 13.95
CA ILE A 236 -8.16 13.84 13.69
C ILE A 236 -8.19 12.51 14.44
N ASP A 237 -7.15 11.69 14.28
CA ASP A 237 -7.00 10.39 14.93
C ASP A 237 -7.03 10.51 16.46
N GLY A 238 -6.39 11.54 17.02
CA GLY A 238 -6.39 11.80 18.47
C GLY A 238 -7.78 12.12 19.04
N ARG A 239 -8.72 12.56 18.19
CA ARG A 239 -10.12 12.75 18.58
C ARG A 239 -10.96 11.52 18.26
N PHE A 240 -10.86 10.95 17.06
CA PHE A 240 -11.77 9.92 16.57
C PHE A 240 -11.33 8.48 16.84
N GLY A 241 -10.08 8.25 17.26
CA GLY A 241 -9.54 6.93 17.59
C GLY A 241 -10.42 6.04 18.49
N PRO A 242 -11.11 6.57 19.53
CA PRO A 242 -12.01 5.77 20.34
C PRO A 242 -13.18 5.11 19.59
N TRP A 243 -13.54 5.60 18.39
CA TRP A 243 -14.62 5.06 17.56
C TRP A 243 -14.13 4.12 16.45
N TYR A 244 -12.81 4.02 16.22
CA TYR A 244 -12.27 3.15 15.18
C TYR A 244 -12.46 1.68 15.56
N HIS A 245 -12.83 0.88 14.57
CA HIS A 245 -12.98 -0.58 14.67
C HIS A 245 -14.09 -1.06 15.65
N ARG A 246 -15.01 -0.17 16.08
CA ARG A 246 -16.05 -0.50 17.06
C ARG A 246 -17.44 -0.54 16.43
N VAL A 247 -18.11 -1.69 16.54
CA VAL A 247 -19.50 -1.87 16.09
C VAL A 247 -20.51 -1.74 17.23
N THR A 248 -20.11 -2.07 18.47
CA THR A 248 -21.07 -2.36 19.54
C THR A 248 -20.94 -1.50 20.80
N GLN A 249 -20.07 -0.49 20.83
CA GLN A 249 -19.93 0.37 22.02
C GLN A 249 -19.74 1.85 21.67
N VAL A 250 -20.75 2.63 22.06
CA VAL A 250 -20.62 4.08 22.28
C VAL A 250 -19.48 4.30 23.28
N PRO A 251 -18.50 5.18 23.02
CA PRO A 251 -17.51 5.51 24.04
C PRO A 251 -18.21 6.03 25.31
N PRO A 252 -17.62 5.82 26.50
CA PRO A 252 -18.22 6.25 27.76
C PRO A 252 -18.57 7.76 27.75
N PRO A 253 -19.52 8.21 28.59
CA PRO A 253 -20.37 9.39 28.37
C PRO A 253 -19.68 10.78 28.36
N ALA A 254 -18.35 10.85 28.32
CA ALA A 254 -17.61 12.10 28.47
C ALA A 254 -17.27 12.81 27.14
N LYS A 255 -17.49 12.19 25.97
CA LYS A 255 -17.17 12.78 24.65
C LYS A 255 -18.27 12.49 23.63
N THR A 256 -19.06 13.51 23.30
CA THR A 256 -20.00 13.45 22.17
C THR A 256 -19.22 13.48 20.85
N LEU A 257 -19.81 12.90 19.79
CA LEU A 257 -19.24 12.97 18.43
C LEU A 257 -19.07 14.41 17.95
N GLU A 258 -20.01 15.29 18.30
CA GLU A 258 -19.94 16.72 18.02
C GLU A 258 -18.80 17.40 18.78
N GLY A 259 -18.61 17.07 20.06
CA GLY A 259 -17.49 17.58 20.84
C GLY A 259 -16.14 17.16 20.28
N ALA A 260 -16.03 15.92 19.77
CA ALA A 260 -14.81 15.44 19.12
C ALA A 260 -14.51 16.18 17.80
N GLU A 261 -15.55 16.42 16.98
CA GLU A 261 -15.44 17.20 15.75
C GLU A 261 -15.01 18.64 16.04
N ASN A 262 -15.70 19.33 16.93
CA ASN A 262 -15.39 20.72 17.29
C ASN A 262 -13.99 20.84 17.88
N ALA A 263 -13.61 19.94 18.79
CA ALA A 263 -12.26 19.94 19.37
C ALA A 263 -11.15 19.61 18.35
N ALA A 264 -11.43 18.81 17.32
CA ALA A 264 -10.48 18.60 16.23
C ALA A 264 -10.38 19.86 15.35
N LEU A 265 -11.52 20.43 14.97
CA LEU A 265 -11.60 21.61 14.11
C LEU A 265 -10.89 22.82 14.73
N GLU A 266 -11.07 23.08 16.03
CA GLU A 266 -10.39 24.18 16.72
C GLU A 266 -8.86 24.02 16.72
N VAL A 267 -8.37 22.79 16.91
CA VAL A 267 -6.93 22.53 16.82
C VAL A 267 -6.43 22.68 15.38
N LEU A 268 -7.19 22.20 14.40
CA LEU A 268 -6.87 22.35 12.98
C LEU A 268 -6.80 23.83 12.57
N LYS A 269 -7.77 24.67 12.96
CA LYS A 269 -7.76 26.13 12.73
C LYS A 269 -6.53 26.81 13.31
N ARG A 270 -6.15 26.44 14.54
CA ARG A 270 -4.97 27.00 15.21
C ARG A 270 -3.66 26.60 14.53
N VAL A 271 -3.56 25.35 14.08
CA VAL A 271 -2.34 24.81 13.47
C VAL A 271 -2.21 25.21 11.99
N PHE A 272 -3.33 25.26 11.29
CA PHE A 272 -3.41 25.55 9.85
C PHE A 272 -4.30 26.78 9.62
N PRO A 273 -3.87 27.99 10.02
CA PRO A 273 -4.66 29.19 9.79
C PRO A 273 -4.99 29.28 8.29
N GLY A 274 -6.28 29.47 7.98
CA GLY A 274 -6.76 29.57 6.60
C GLY A 274 -6.10 30.75 5.88
N PRO A 275 -6.21 30.80 4.54
CA PRO A 275 -5.85 32.01 3.82
C PRO A 275 -6.65 33.19 4.40
N ARG A 276 -5.96 34.29 4.70
CA ARG A 276 -6.61 35.55 5.07
C ARG A 276 -7.33 36.13 3.87
#